data_AF-A0A349GQE4-F1
#
_entry.id   AF-A0A349GQE4-F1
#
_cell.length_a   1.000
_cell.length_b   1.000
_cell.length_c   1.000
_cell.angle_alpha   90.00
_cell.angle_beta   90.00
_cell.angle_gamma   90.00
#
_symmetry.space_group_name_H-M   'P 1'
#
loop_
_entity.id
_entity.type
_entity.pdbx_description
1 polymer ?
#
loop_
_entity_poly.entity_id
_entity_poly.type
_entity_poly.pdbx_seq_one_letter_code
_entity_poly.pdbx_strand_id
1 'polypeptide(L)'
;MRLFHAVTIHIITRMKRQLQDLLNIRIKFTVQTIREILFLHLTVKISALNTVIQLFEKIIILRSDIFMLIIDRIENGIAVIENDDGSHFEMKCGQLPMSIREGDVIKSENGRYVIDYEMTQKCRDEIRNLQKKIQEK
;
A
#
# COMPACT_ATOMS: atom_id res chain seq x y z
N MET A 1 10.66 74.08 -30.94
CA MET A 1 10.06 72.84 -31.51
C MET A 1 10.70 71.54 -31.01
N ARG A 2 12.03 71.33 -31.09
CA ARG A 2 12.68 70.04 -30.74
C ARG A 2 12.52 69.61 -29.27
N LEU A 3 12.60 70.56 -28.33
CA LEU A 3 12.49 70.28 -26.89
C LEU A 3 11.09 69.75 -26.51
N PHE A 4 10.04 70.33 -27.10
CA PHE A 4 8.66 69.92 -26.86
C PHE A 4 8.41 68.49 -27.35
N HIS A 5 8.92 68.15 -28.53
CA HIS A 5 8.80 66.82 -29.11
C HIS A 5 9.52 65.75 -28.27
N ALA A 6 10.69 66.06 -27.72
CA ALA A 6 11.43 65.17 -26.83
C ALA A 6 10.68 64.88 -25.52
N VAL A 7 10.02 65.89 -24.94
CA VAL A 7 9.19 65.74 -23.73
C VAL A 7 7.97 64.86 -24.01
N THR A 8 7.30 65.06 -25.15
CA THR A 8 6.14 64.22 -25.52
C THR A 8 6.53 62.75 -25.69
N ILE A 9 7.66 62.47 -26.35
CA ILE A 9 8.18 61.11 -26.52
C ILE A 9 8.53 60.48 -25.17
N HIS A 10 9.14 61.24 -24.26
CA HIS A 10 9.47 60.77 -22.91
C HIS A 10 8.23 60.41 -22.10
N ILE A 11 7.18 61.22 -22.17
CA ILE A 11 5.91 60.95 -21.47
C ILE A 11 5.24 59.68 -22.03
N ILE A 12 5.13 59.57 -23.36
CA ILE A 12 4.51 58.40 -24.01
C ILE A 12 5.28 57.11 -23.69
N THR A 13 6.61 57.15 -23.75
CA THR A 13 7.44 55.97 -23.42
C THR A 13 7.31 55.57 -21.95
N ARG A 14 7.23 56.54 -21.04
CA ARG A 14 7.00 56.27 -19.61
C ARG A 14 5.60 55.68 -19.35
N MET A 15 4.56 56.24 -19.97
CA MET A 15 3.19 55.71 -19.85
C MET A 15 3.07 54.30 -20.44
N LYS A 16 3.69 54.04 -21.60
CA LYS A 16 3.73 52.70 -22.21
C LYS A 16 4.38 51.69 -21.27
N ARG A 17 5.51 52.05 -20.64
CA ARG A 17 6.20 51.19 -19.68
C ARG A 17 5.33 50.88 -18.47
N GLN A 18 4.67 51.90 -17.89
CA GLN A 18 3.74 51.69 -16.76
C GLN A 18 2.59 50.76 -17.12
N LEU A 19 1.98 50.92 -18.30
CA LEU A 19 0.90 50.03 -18.75
C LEU A 19 1.39 48.58 -18.90
N GLN A 20 2.60 48.40 -19.40
CA GLN A 20 3.21 47.10 -19.62
C GLN A 20 3.59 46.40 -18.30
N ASP A 21 4.06 47.17 -17.31
CA ASP A 21 4.33 46.67 -15.96
C ASP A 21 3.04 46.22 -15.26
N LEU A 22 1.95 47.01 -15.38
CA LEU A 22 0.64 46.63 -14.85
C LEU A 22 0.10 45.35 -15.50
N LEU A 23 0.28 45.19 -16.82
CA LEU A 23 -0.12 43.98 -17.54
C LEU A 23 0.69 42.76 -17.07
N ASN A 24 2.00 42.91 -16.91
CA ASN A 24 2.88 41.84 -16.42
C ASN A 24 2.50 41.39 -15.01
N ILE A 25 2.20 42.33 -14.12
CA ILE A 25 1.73 42.04 -12.76
C ILE A 25 0.43 41.24 -12.82
N ARG A 26 -0.54 41.70 -13.62
CA ARG A 26 -1.84 41.03 -13.78
C ARG A 26 -1.66 39.59 -14.28
N ILE A 27 -0.87 39.39 -15.33
CA ILE A 27 -0.58 38.05 -15.89
C ILE A 27 0.08 37.17 -14.84
N LYS A 28 1.07 37.68 -14.10
CA LYS A 28 1.77 36.92 -13.06
C LYS A 28 0.81 36.45 -11.96
N PHE A 29 -0.10 37.31 -11.51
CA PHE A 29 -1.13 36.93 -10.55
C PHE A 29 -2.07 35.86 -11.13
N THR A 30 -2.57 36.03 -12.36
CA THR A 30 -3.46 35.05 -12.98
C THR A 30 -2.80 33.68 -13.13
N VAL A 31 -1.54 33.62 -13.59
CA VAL A 31 -0.78 32.37 -13.72
C VAL A 31 -0.59 31.71 -12.34
N GLN A 32 -0.27 32.51 -11.32
CA GLN A 32 -0.12 32.02 -9.95
C GLN A 32 -1.43 31.38 -9.44
N THR A 33 -2.56 32.06 -9.61
CA THR A 33 -3.87 31.55 -9.17
C THR A 33 -4.25 30.27 -9.89
N ILE A 34 -4.04 30.19 -11.22
CA ILE A 34 -4.30 28.97 -11.99
C ILE A 34 -3.45 27.81 -11.48
N ARG A 35 -2.17 28.05 -11.20
CA ARG A 35 -1.25 27.02 -10.69
C ARG A 35 -1.72 26.48 -9.33
N GLU A 36 -2.14 27.36 -8.43
CA GLU A 36 -2.64 26.96 -7.10
C GLU A 36 -3.93 26.13 -7.19
N ILE A 37 -4.87 26.53 -8.05
CA ILE A 37 -6.11 25.78 -8.27
C ILE A 37 -5.81 24.39 -8.86
N LEU A 38 -4.92 24.31 -9.85
CA LEU A 38 -4.55 23.03 -10.47
C LEU A 38 -3.86 22.11 -9.46
N PHE A 39 -2.98 22.65 -8.61
CA PHE A 39 -2.32 21.91 -7.55
C PHE A 39 -3.32 21.35 -6.53
N LEU A 40 -4.27 22.17 -6.09
CA LEU A 40 -5.31 21.74 -5.16
C LEU A 40 -6.18 20.62 -5.77
N HIS A 41 -6.60 20.77 -7.02
CA HIS A 41 -7.41 19.78 -7.73
C HIS A 41 -6.69 18.43 -7.88
N LEU A 42 -5.40 18.44 -8.24
CA LEU A 42 -4.60 17.22 -8.31
C LEU A 42 -4.46 16.56 -6.94
N THR A 43 -4.17 17.37 -5.91
CA THR A 43 -3.96 16.87 -4.54
C THR A 43 -5.21 16.16 -4.00
N VAL A 44 -6.39 16.74 -4.20
CA VAL A 44 -7.67 16.15 -3.79
C VAL A 44 -7.93 14.82 -4.51
N LYS A 45 -7.68 14.75 -5.82
CA LYS A 45 -7.85 13.50 -6.59
C LYS A 45 -6.88 12.39 -6.15
N ILE A 46 -5.62 12.73 -5.94
CA ILE A 46 -4.60 11.77 -5.48
C ILE A 46 -4.98 11.23 -4.09
N SER A 47 -5.42 12.10 -3.17
CA SER A 47 -5.88 11.70 -1.84
C SER A 47 -7.06 10.72 -1.88
N ALA A 48 -8.05 11.00 -2.73
CA ALA A 48 -9.19 10.11 -2.94
C ALA A 48 -8.73 8.75 -3.49
N LEU A 49 -7.83 8.74 -4.49
CA LEU A 49 -7.29 7.52 -5.06
C LEU A 49 -6.50 6.72 -4.01
N ASN A 50 -5.69 7.37 -3.18
CA ASN A 50 -4.95 6.72 -2.11
C ASN A 50 -5.87 6.06 -1.09
N THR A 51 -6.96 6.71 -0.70
CA THR A 51 -7.96 6.11 0.21
C THR A 51 -8.57 4.84 -0.39
N VAL A 52 -8.87 4.86 -1.69
CA VAL A 52 -9.39 3.71 -2.41
C VAL A 52 -8.36 2.57 -2.48
N ILE A 53 -7.10 2.89 -2.77
CA ILE A 53 -5.99 1.91 -2.76
C ILE A 53 -5.84 1.27 -1.37
N GLN A 54 -5.87 2.08 -0.30
CA GLN A 54 -5.81 1.59 1.08
C GLN A 54 -6.99 0.66 1.43
N LEU A 55 -8.19 0.95 0.90
CA LEU A 55 -9.33 0.07 1.05
C LEU A 55 -9.14 -1.25 0.30
N PHE A 56 -8.58 -1.22 -0.92
CA PHE A 56 -8.25 -2.43 -1.68
C PHE A 56 -7.17 -3.26 -1.01
N GLU A 57 -6.11 -2.66 -0.46
CA GLU A 57 -5.09 -3.36 0.33
C GLU A 57 -5.72 -4.08 1.53
N LYS A 58 -6.62 -3.41 2.27
CA LYS A 58 -7.37 -4.06 3.36
C LYS A 58 -8.27 -5.18 2.87
N ILE A 59 -8.95 -5.03 1.73
CA ILE A 59 -9.80 -6.10 1.17
C ILE A 59 -8.96 -7.30 0.74
N ILE A 60 -7.78 -7.08 0.16
CA ILE A 60 -6.84 -8.17 -0.19
C ILE A 60 -6.36 -8.89 1.06
N ILE A 61 -6.08 -8.17 2.16
CA ILE A 61 -5.72 -8.77 3.45
C ILE A 61 -6.92 -9.53 4.06
N LEU A 62 -8.14 -9.00 3.96
CA LEU A 62 -9.36 -9.65 4.46
C LEU A 62 -9.83 -10.83 3.60
N ARG A 63 -9.47 -10.86 2.31
CA ARG A 63 -9.67 -11.98 1.38
C ARG A 63 -8.45 -12.90 1.28
N SER A 64 -7.38 -12.58 2.00
CA SER A 64 -6.45 -13.60 2.40
C SER A 64 -7.18 -14.39 3.48
N ASP A 65 -8.07 -15.28 3.04
CA ASP A 65 -8.18 -16.55 3.72
C ASP A 65 -6.72 -17.00 3.85
N ILE A 66 -6.17 -16.83 5.05
CA ILE A 66 -4.87 -17.36 5.38
C ILE A 66 -5.10 -18.85 5.22
N PHE A 67 -4.79 -19.39 4.04
CA PHE A 67 -4.84 -20.81 3.78
C PHE A 67 -3.97 -21.43 4.85
N MET A 68 -4.61 -21.95 5.89
CA MET A 68 -3.93 -22.45 7.07
C MET A 68 -3.43 -23.82 6.68
N LEU A 69 -2.19 -23.85 6.23
CA LEU A 69 -1.54 -25.07 5.84
C LEU A 69 -0.82 -25.61 7.08
N ILE A 70 -1.30 -26.74 7.60
CA ILE A 70 -0.74 -27.36 8.79
C ILE A 70 0.05 -28.58 8.35
N ILE A 71 1.29 -28.73 8.83
CA ILE A 71 2.03 -29.97 8.65
C ILE A 71 1.36 -31.04 9.53
N ASP A 72 0.59 -31.95 8.94
CA ASP A 72 -0.07 -33.04 9.66
C ASP A 72 0.97 -34.09 10.08
N ARG A 73 1.71 -34.64 9.12
CA ARG A 73 2.73 -35.68 9.34
C ARG A 73 3.92 -35.55 8.40
N ILE A 74 5.09 -36.03 8.84
CA ILE A 74 6.31 -36.09 8.01
C ILE A 74 6.82 -37.53 7.93
N GLU A 75 6.76 -38.13 6.73
CA GLU A 75 7.16 -39.52 6.49
C GLU A 75 8.08 -39.63 5.28
N ASN A 76 9.20 -40.35 5.40
CA ASN A 76 10.14 -40.62 4.30
C ASN A 76 10.62 -39.37 3.51
N GLY A 77 10.69 -38.19 4.16
CA GLY A 77 11.07 -36.93 3.51
C GLY A 77 9.96 -36.26 2.71
N ILE A 78 8.71 -36.69 2.90
CA ILE A 78 7.49 -36.11 2.37
C ILE A 78 6.68 -35.57 3.56
N ALA A 79 6.24 -34.33 3.45
CA ALA A 79 5.30 -33.73 4.38
C ALA A 79 3.88 -33.88 3.81
N VAL A 80 2.96 -34.34 4.64
CA VAL A 80 1.52 -34.28 4.35
C VAL A 80 0.97 -33.04 5.04
N ILE A 81 0.29 -32.22 4.26
CA ILE A 81 -0.14 -30.89 4.66
C ILE A 81 -1.67 -30.88 4.61
N GLU A 82 -2.28 -30.58 5.75
CA GLU A 82 -3.72 -30.32 5.86
C GLU A 82 -3.99 -28.88 5.42
N ASN A 83 -4.99 -28.71 4.57
CA ASN A 83 -5.49 -27.42 4.12
C ASN A 83 -6.74 -27.02 4.92
N ASP A 84 -7.14 -25.75 4.81
CA ASP A 84 -8.28 -25.19 5.55
C ASP A 84 -9.63 -25.89 5.32
N ASP A 85 -9.80 -26.50 4.15
CA ASP A 85 -10.96 -27.31 3.77
C ASP A 85 -10.91 -28.77 4.29
N GLY A 86 -9.87 -29.11 5.06
CA GLY A 86 -9.60 -30.45 5.57
C GLY A 86 -9.03 -31.41 4.51
N SER A 87 -8.80 -30.92 3.28
CA SER A 87 -8.10 -31.71 2.27
C SER A 87 -6.62 -31.85 2.61
N HIS A 88 -5.99 -32.89 2.07
CA HIS A 88 -4.57 -33.17 2.31
C HIS A 88 -3.83 -33.24 1.00
N PHE A 89 -2.61 -32.72 0.98
CA PHE A 89 -1.69 -32.88 -0.14
C PHE A 89 -0.27 -33.14 0.33
N GLU A 90 0.53 -33.73 -0.55
CA GLU A 90 1.90 -34.13 -0.26
C GLU A 90 2.91 -33.18 -0.90
N MET A 91 3.97 -32.86 -0.16
CA MET A 91 5.09 -32.04 -0.65
C MET A 91 6.42 -32.60 -0.17
N LYS A 92 7.46 -32.53 -1.01
CA LYS A 92 8.82 -32.90 -0.58
C LYS A 92 9.31 -31.91 0.47
N CYS A 93 9.90 -32.40 1.57
CA CYS A 93 10.44 -31.51 2.62
C CYS A 93 11.47 -30.50 2.09
N GLY A 94 12.20 -30.83 1.01
CA GLY A 94 13.14 -29.90 0.36
C GLY A 94 12.49 -28.67 -0.30
N GLN A 95 11.17 -28.64 -0.46
CA GLN A 95 10.41 -27.50 -0.97
C GLN A 95 9.83 -26.63 0.15
N LEU A 96 9.97 -27.07 1.40
CA LEU A 96 9.48 -26.41 2.61
C LEU A 96 10.64 -25.73 3.36
N PRO A 97 10.34 -24.83 4.31
CA PRO A 97 11.36 -24.24 5.16
C PRO A 97 12.22 -25.29 5.85
N MET A 98 13.50 -24.99 6.03
CA MET A 98 14.35 -25.81 6.88
C MET A 98 13.81 -25.78 8.32
N SER A 99 13.75 -26.95 8.96
CA SER A 99 13.30 -27.14 10.35
C SER A 99 11.79 -27.19 10.61
N ILE A 100 10.96 -27.44 9.58
CA ILE A 100 9.54 -27.74 9.80
C ILE A 100 9.33 -28.96 10.72
N ARG A 101 8.26 -28.92 11.51
CA ARG A 101 7.80 -30.02 12.37
C ARG A 101 6.31 -30.25 12.18
N GLU A 102 5.86 -31.44 12.60
CA GLU A 102 4.43 -31.74 12.70
C GLU A 102 3.73 -30.74 13.62
N GLY A 103 2.55 -30.30 13.19
CA GLY A 103 1.75 -29.25 13.81
C GLY A 103 2.27 -27.82 13.60
N ASP A 104 3.31 -27.59 12.79
CA ASP A 104 3.69 -26.23 12.38
C ASP A 104 2.72 -25.70 11.32
N VAL A 105 2.37 -24.42 11.42
CA VAL A 105 1.55 -23.72 10.43
C VAL A 105 2.50 -23.05 9.43
N ILE A 106 2.27 -23.26 8.14
CA ILE A 106 3.01 -22.61 7.06
C ILE A 106 2.10 -21.69 6.26
N LYS A 107 2.68 -20.64 5.71
CA LYS A 107 2.00 -19.71 4.79
C LYS A 107 2.85 -19.49 3.56
N SER A 108 2.19 -19.22 2.43
CA SER A 108 2.88 -18.85 1.20
C SER A 108 3.14 -17.35 1.19
N GLU A 109 4.42 -16.96 1.19
CA GLU A 109 4.88 -15.59 1.03
C GLU A 109 5.82 -15.51 -0.18
N ASN A 110 5.47 -14.69 -1.18
CA ASN A 110 6.28 -14.46 -2.38
C ASN A 110 6.67 -15.76 -3.13
N GLY A 111 5.77 -16.75 -3.16
CA GLY A 111 6.00 -18.04 -3.84
C GLY A 111 6.91 -19.01 -3.08
N ARG A 112 7.20 -18.73 -1.80
CA ARG A 112 7.89 -19.65 -0.89
C ARG A 112 7.05 -19.87 0.35
N TYR A 113 7.16 -21.05 0.93
CA TYR A 113 6.56 -21.31 2.23
C TYR A 113 7.45 -20.73 3.34
N VAL A 114 6.82 -20.17 4.37
CA VAL A 114 7.46 -19.73 5.61
C VAL A 114 6.65 -20.24 6.80
N ILE A 115 7.32 -20.52 7.92
CA ILE A 115 6.65 -20.94 9.16
C ILE A 115 5.98 -19.72 9.79
N ASP A 116 4.68 -19.82 10.05
CA ASP A 116 3.95 -18.84 10.85
C ASP A 116 4.03 -19.22 12.33
N TYR A 117 5.07 -18.73 13.01
CA TYR A 117 5.28 -19.02 14.42
C TYR A 117 4.17 -18.49 15.33
N GLU A 118 3.53 -17.39 14.96
CA GLU A 118 2.45 -16.82 15.77
C GLU A 118 1.22 -17.72 15.71
N MET A 119 0.81 -18.12 14.50
CA MET A 119 -0.32 -19.02 14.29
C MET A 119 -0.03 -20.42 14.85
N THR A 120 1.20 -20.91 14.71
CA THR A 120 1.63 -22.17 15.31
C THR A 120 1.46 -22.15 16.83
N GLN A 121 1.81 -21.06 17.51
CA GLN A 121 1.59 -20.95 18.96
C GLN A 121 0.12 -20.83 19.33
N LYS A 122 -0.66 -20.00 18.62
CA LYS A 122 -2.11 -19.88 18.83
C LYS A 122 -2.81 -21.24 18.73
N CYS A 123 -2.54 -21.99 17.67
CA CYS A 123 -3.12 -23.31 17.46
C CYS A 123 -2.75 -24.28 18.60
N ARG A 124 -1.47 -24.29 19.01
CA ARG A 124 -1.01 -25.10 20.15
C ARG A 124 -1.70 -24.74 21.46
N ASP A 125 -1.90 -23.44 21.71
CA ASP A 125 -2.57 -22.97 22.93
C ASP A 125 -4.06 -23.30 22.93
N GLU A 126 -4.74 -23.21 21.77
CA GLU A 126 -6.13 -23.63 21.61
C GLU A 126 -6.30 -25.13 21.86
N ILE A 127 -5.44 -25.97 21.26
CA ILE A 127 -5.45 -27.42 21.49
C ILE A 127 -5.25 -27.73 22.98
N ARG A 128 -4.26 -27.11 23.64
CA ARG A 128 -4.03 -27.28 25.09
C ARG A 128 -5.26 -26.88 25.91
N ASN A 129 -5.92 -25.78 25.54
CA ASN A 129 -7.10 -25.30 26.25
C ASN A 129 -8.29 -26.24 26.07
N LEU A 130 -8.49 -26.79 24.87
CA LEU A 130 -9.52 -27.81 24.61
C LEU A 130 -9.24 -29.10 25.40
N GLN A 131 -7.98 -29.55 25.44
CA GLN A 131 -7.57 -30.72 26.23
C GLN A 131 -7.88 -30.55 27.72
N LYS A 132 -7.57 -29.38 28.31
CA LYS A 132 -7.92 -29.09 29.71
C LYS A 132 -9.42 -29.18 29.98
N LYS A 133 -10.24 -28.59 29.10
CA LYS A 133 -11.71 -28.64 29.22
C LYS A 133 -12.29 -30.05 29.15
N ILE A 134 -11.64 -30.95 28.42
CA ILE A 134 -12.04 -32.37 28.34
C ILE A 134 -11.65 -33.12 29.61
N GLN A 135 -10.51 -32.77 30.23
CA GLN A 135 -10.03 -33.40 31.46
C GLN A 135 -10.71 -32.90 32.74
N GLU A 136 -11.34 -31.73 32.71
CA GLU A 136 -12.09 -31.12 33.83
C GLU A 136 -13.58 -31.53 33.87
N LYS A 137 -14.02 -32.43 32.99
CA LYS A 137 -15.37 -33.03 32.99
C LYS A 137 -15.33 -34.46 33.52
#